data_AF-F3L2Q9-F1
#
_entry.id   AF-F3L2Q9-F1
#
_cell.length_a   1.000
_cell.length_b   1.000
_cell.length_c   1.000
_cell.angle_alpha   90.00
_cell.angle_beta   90.00
_cell.angle_gamma   90.00
#
_symmetry.space_group_name_H-M   'P 1'
#
loop_
_entity.id
_entity.type
_entity.pdbx_description
1 polymer ?
#
loop_
_entity_poly.entity_id
_entity_poly.type
_entity_poly.pdbx_seq_one_letter_code
_entity_poly.pdbx_strand_id
1 'polypeptide(L)'
;MTQEMVDQLKPGMTRRQVRFVLGTPLVEDSFNEDRWDYRYVFSRGDVQILDNRLTVYFDGDVLSHFDSKIPPSSEISEDVETESN
;
A
#
# COMPACT_ATOMS: atom_id res chain seq x y z
N MET A 1 1.06 5.14 4.33
CA MET A 1 -0.05 5.15 3.37
C MET A 1 -1.32 4.81 4.09
N THR A 2 -2.34 5.64 3.93
CA THR A 2 -3.65 5.49 4.57
C THR A 2 -4.62 4.77 3.64
N GLN A 3 -5.68 4.17 4.20
CA GLN A 3 -6.74 3.52 3.43
C GLN A 3 -7.44 4.51 2.48
N GLU A 4 -7.64 5.76 2.91
CA GLU A 4 -8.22 6.83 2.08
C GLU A 4 -7.43 7.11 0.79
N MET A 5 -6.09 6.93 0.80
CA MET A 5 -5.29 7.10 -0.40
C MET A 5 -5.50 5.95 -1.40
N VAL A 6 -5.70 4.73 -0.88
CA VAL A 6 -5.98 3.55 -1.69
C VAL A 6 -7.39 3.62 -2.28
N ASP A 7 -8.37 4.08 -1.51
CA ASP A 7 -9.76 4.23 -1.96
C ASP A 7 -9.92 5.30 -3.06
N GLN A 8 -8.97 6.22 -3.16
CA GLN A 8 -8.91 7.20 -4.24
C GLN A 8 -8.40 6.63 -5.56
N LEU A 9 -7.73 5.47 -5.54
CA LEU A 9 -7.23 4.83 -6.75
C LEU A 9 -8.38 4.29 -7.59
N LYS A 10 -8.37 4.62 -8.88
CA LYS A 10 -9.38 4.15 -9.84
C LYS A 10 -8.71 3.59 -11.08
N PRO A 11 -9.14 2.42 -11.58
CA PRO A 11 -8.69 1.91 -12.87
C PRO A 11 -8.83 2.98 -13.96
N GLY A 12 -7.83 3.09 -14.82
CA GLY A 12 -7.71 4.13 -15.85
C GLY A 12 -6.95 5.39 -15.43
N MET A 13 -6.56 5.54 -14.17
CA MET A 13 -5.67 6.63 -13.74
C MET A 13 -4.28 6.49 -14.35
N THR A 14 -3.70 7.58 -14.84
CA THR A 14 -2.31 7.57 -15.35
C THR A 14 -1.30 7.34 -14.22
N ARG A 15 -0.12 6.82 -14.53
CA ARG A 15 1.00 6.68 -13.58
C ARG A 15 1.28 7.97 -12.80
N ARG A 16 1.17 9.12 -13.48
CA ARG A 16 1.28 10.47 -12.88
C ARG A 16 0.18 10.76 -11.86
N GLN A 17 -1.07 10.40 -12.14
CA GLN A 17 -2.18 10.62 -11.21
C GLN A 17 -2.05 9.72 -9.98
N VAL A 18 -1.69 8.45 -10.17
CA VAL A 18 -1.43 7.52 -9.06
C VAL A 18 -0.31 8.06 -8.17
N ARG A 19 0.79 8.56 -8.76
CA ARG A 19 1.87 9.23 -8.03
C ARG A 19 1.42 10.46 -7.26
N PHE A 20 0.45 11.20 -7.78
CA PHE A 20 -0.09 12.37 -7.09
C PHE A 20 -0.90 11.99 -5.84
N VAL A 21 -1.59 10.85 -5.88
CA VAL A 21 -2.40 10.33 -4.76
C VAL A 21 -1.53 9.64 -3.71
N LEU A 22 -0.64 8.73 -4.13
CA LEU A 22 0.16 7.88 -3.22
C LEU A 22 1.51 8.50 -2.86
N GLY A 23 1.97 9.49 -3.61
CA GLY A 23 3.31 10.06 -3.53
C GLY A 23 4.30 9.42 -4.52
N THR A 24 5.52 9.95 -4.52
CA THR A 24 6.60 9.47 -5.38
C THR A 24 7.02 8.06 -4.95
N PRO A 25 6.96 7.04 -5.84
CA PRO A 25 7.48 5.72 -5.52
C PRO A 25 8.99 5.83 -5.23
N LEU A 26 9.48 5.00 -4.30
CA LEU A 26 10.90 4.97 -3.91
C LEU A 26 11.83 4.54 -5.06
N VAL A 27 11.30 3.96 -6.13
CA VAL A 27 12.03 3.52 -7.31
C VAL A 27 11.19 3.77 -8.56
N GLU A 28 11.65 4.64 -9.45
CA GLU A 28 11.18 4.70 -10.83
C GLU A 28 12.01 3.67 -11.62
N ASP A 29 11.65 2.39 -11.50
CA ASP A 29 12.35 1.34 -12.23
C ASP A 29 12.02 1.47 -13.71
N SER A 30 12.98 1.96 -14.50
CA SER A 30 12.79 2.19 -15.94
C SER A 30 12.68 0.90 -16.75
N PHE A 31 12.78 -0.28 -16.10
CA PHE A 31 12.70 -1.60 -16.74
C PHE A 31 11.42 -2.36 -16.37
N ASN A 32 10.81 -2.07 -15.22
CA ASN A 32 9.53 -2.64 -14.77
C ASN A 32 8.52 -1.54 -14.49
N GLU A 33 8.20 -0.76 -15.52
CA GLU A 33 7.33 0.40 -15.38
C GLU A 33 5.86 0.02 -15.06
N ASP A 34 5.51 -1.25 -15.25
CA ASP A 34 4.14 -1.76 -15.17
C ASP A 34 3.73 -2.19 -13.76
N ARG A 35 4.62 -2.13 -12.76
CA ARG A 35 4.28 -2.51 -11.38
C ARG A 35 4.98 -1.62 -10.35
N TRP A 36 4.19 -0.99 -9.49
CA TRP A 36 4.71 -0.24 -8.34
C TRP A 36 4.32 -0.89 -7.02
N ASP A 37 5.30 -1.16 -6.17
CA ASP A 37 5.07 -1.64 -4.81
C ASP A 37 5.26 -0.50 -3.80
N TYR A 38 4.22 -0.26 -3.02
CA TYR A 38 4.21 0.67 -1.90
C TYR A 38 4.08 -0.13 -0.61
N ARG A 39 5.09 -0.03 0.25
CA ARG A 39 5.06 -0.62 1.60
C ARG A 39 5.15 0.49 2.64
N TYR A 40 4.22 0.48 3.59
CA TYR A 40 4.21 1.42 4.70
C TYR A 40 4.04 0.66 6.00
N VAL A 41 5.09 0.66 6.81
CA VAL A 41 5.07 0.05 8.14
C VAL A 41 4.95 1.17 9.16
N PHE A 42 3.93 1.11 10.01
CA PHE A 42 3.79 1.98 11.16
C PHE A 42 4.07 1.17 12.42
N SER A 43 5.18 1.48 13.09
CA SER A 43 5.52 0.94 14.40
C SER A 43 5.37 2.01 15.48
N ARG A 44 4.89 1.61 16.66
CA ARG A 44 4.88 2.45 17.87
C ARG A 44 5.63 1.69 18.96
N GLY A 45 6.87 2.10 19.23
CA GLY A 45 7.77 1.34 20.10
C GLY A 45 8.21 0.03 19.44
N ASP A 46 8.24 -1.06 20.19
CA ASP A 46 8.63 -2.40 19.71
C ASP A 46 7.52 -3.14 18.96
N VAL A 47 6.31 -2.57 18.91
CA VAL A 47 5.15 -3.19 18.26
C VAL A 47 4.96 -2.61 16.85
N GLN A 48 4.98 -3.49 15.84
CA GLN A 48 4.49 -3.17 14.49
C GLN A 48 2.97 -3.11 14.53
N ILE A 49 2.40 -1.91 14.38
CA ILE A 49 0.96 -1.68 14.51
C ILE A 49 0.25 -1.81 13.16
N LEU A 50 0.90 -1.43 12.06
CA LEU A 50 0.35 -1.57 10.70
C LEU A 50 1.45 -1.97 9.73
N ASP A 51 1.25 -3.04 8.96
CA ASP A 51 2.02 -3.33 7.72
C ASP A 51 1.07 -3.21 6.54
N ASN A 52 1.08 -2.04 5.90
CA ASN A 52 0.25 -1.78 4.72
C ASN A 52 1.10 -2.03 3.48
N ARG A 53 0.70 -3.04 2.69
CA ARG A 53 1.29 -3.31 1.38
C ARG A 53 0.28 -3.04 0.28
N LEU A 54 0.66 -2.24 -0.70
CA LEU A 54 -0.11 -2.00 -1.91
C LEU A 54 0.78 -2.30 -3.11
N THR A 55 0.29 -3.16 -3.98
CA THR A 55 0.91 -3.43 -5.27
C THR A 55 0.01 -2.86 -6.35
N VAL A 56 0.53 -1.96 -7.16
CA VAL A 56 -0.20 -1.28 -8.23
C VAL A 56 0.29 -1.81 -9.56
N TYR A 57 -0.62 -2.19 -10.45
CA TYR A 57 -0.30 -2.73 -11.77
C TYR A 57 -0.82 -1.79 -12.86
N PHE A 58 0.06 -1.44 -13.77
CA PHE A 58 -0.23 -0.60 -14.92
C PHE A 58 -0.26 -1.44 -16.19
N ASP A 59 -1.14 -1.07 -17.11
CA ASP A 59 -1.16 -1.58 -18.48
C ASP A 59 -0.75 -0.42 -19.39
N GLY A 60 0.51 -0.40 -19.80
CA GLY A 60 1.13 0.79 -20.38
C GLY A 60 1.10 1.95 -19.39
N ASP A 61 0.51 3.09 -19.75
CA ASP A 61 0.52 4.30 -18.91
C ASP A 61 -0.68 4.42 -17.93
N VAL A 62 -1.61 3.47 -17.95
CA VAL A 62 -2.85 3.53 -17.14
C VAL A 62 -2.92 2.44 -16.08
N LEU A 63 -3.55 2.76 -14.95
CA LEU A 63 -3.79 1.85 -13.85
C LEU A 63 -4.76 0.76 -14.30
N SER A 64 -4.30 -0.48 -14.32
CA SER A 64 -5.13 -1.65 -14.63
C SER A 64 -5.85 -2.14 -13.37
N HIS A 65 -5.09 -2.52 -12.35
CA HIS A 65 -5.62 -2.93 -11.05
C HIS A 65 -4.60 -2.68 -9.94
N PHE A 66 -5.03 -2.86 -8.68
CA PHE A 66 -4.16 -2.81 -7.52
C PHE A 66 -4.57 -3.85 -6.48
N ASP A 67 -3.60 -4.37 -5.74
CA ASP A 67 -3.78 -5.28 -4.62
C ASP A 67 -3.38 -4.55 -3.33
N SER A 68 -4.33 -4.36 -2.40
CA SER A 68 -4.04 -3.87 -1.06
C SER A 68 -4.13 -5.01 -0.05
N LYS A 69 -3.04 -5.23 0.68
CA LYS A 69 -3.05 -5.97 1.95
C LYS A 69 -3.04 -4.93 3.07
N ILE A 70 -4.24 -4.46 3.40
CA ILE A 70 -4.50 -3.71 4.62
C ILE A 70 -5.31 -4.68 5.49
N PRO A 71 -4.79 -5.17 6.62
CA PRO A 71 -5.61 -5.95 7.53
C PRO A 71 -6.82 -5.08 7.92
N PRO A 72 -8.06 -5.60 7.85
CA PRO A 72 -9.20 -4.85 8.33
C PRO A 72 -8.92 -4.48 9.79
N SER A 73 -9.17 -3.23 10.16
CA SER A 73 -8.94 -2.73 11.51
C SER A 73 -9.68 -3.51 12.60
N SER A 74 -10.62 -4.38 12.24
CA SER A 74 -11.31 -5.33 13.13
C SER A 74 -10.52 -6.61 13.46
N GLU A 75 -9.41 -6.92 12.79
CA GLU A 75 -8.58 -8.11 13.08
C GLU A 75 -7.30 -7.78 13.89
N ILE A 76 -7.01 -6.49 14.15
CA ILE A 76 -5.83 -6.08 14.95
C ILE A 76 -6.09 -6.27 16.47
N SER A 77 -7.15 -6.98 16.86
CA SER A 77 -7.53 -7.22 18.25
C SER A 77 -7.54 -8.69 18.69
N GLU A 78 -6.91 -9.62 17.97
CA GLU A 78 -6.89 -11.04 18.38
C GLU A 78 -5.50 -11.72 18.51
N ASP A 79 -4.38 -11.03 18.23
CA ASP A 79 -3.03 -11.62 18.40
C ASP A 79 -2.07 -10.77 19.28
N VAL A 80 -2.59 -10.09 20.30
CA VAL A 80 -1.76 -9.53 21.38
C VAL A 80 -2.26 -10.01 22.74
N GLU A 81 -2.31 -11.32 22.93
CA GLU A 81 -2.28 -11.91 24.27
C GLU A 81 -1.64 -13.31 24.22
N THR A 82 -0.35 -13.42 24.54
CA THR A 82 0.22 -14.40 25.50
C THR A 82 1.76 -14.39 25.49
N GLU A 83 2.36 -13.47 26.24
CA GLU A 83 3.48 -13.83 27.12
C GLU A 83 3.18 -13.25 28.50
N SER A 84 2.39 -14.01 29.25
CA SER A 84 2.14 -13.80 30.67
C SER A 84 3.43 -14.07 31.46
N ASN A 85 3.84 -13.15 32.31
CA ASN A 85 4.79 -13.41 33.39
C ASN A 85 4.13 -13.17 34.74
#